data_AF-A0A2R7NHA8-F1
#
_entry.id   AF-A0A2R7NHA8-F1
#
_cell.length_a   1.000
_cell.length_b   1.000
_cell.length_c   1.000
_cell.angle_alpha   90.00
_cell.angle_beta   90.00
_cell.angle_gamma   90.00
#
_symmetry.space_group_name_H-M   'P 1'
#
loop_
_entity.id
_entity.type
_entity.pdbx_description
1 polymer ?
#
loop_
_entity_poly.entity_id
_entity_poly.type
_entity_poly.pdbx_seq_one_letter_code
_entity_poly.pdbx_strand_id
1 'polypeptide(L)'
;IIFWRYQIINTGTTETPFYGVYEVYFNDKTGKIISWTQDPVALDNYGNTEELRNDLEKILSDIKKQPVLFESELEQDLEKDNI
;
A
#
# COMPACT_ATOMS: atom_id res chain seq x y z
N ILE A 1 11.94 -20.11 17.49
CA ILE A 1 11.65 -18.66 17.46
C ILE A 1 10.97 -18.41 16.12
N ILE A 2 9.95 -17.56 16.09
CA ILE A 2 9.21 -17.17 14.88
C ILE A 2 9.49 -15.69 14.72
N PHE A 3 9.82 -15.25 13.51
CA PHE A 3 9.84 -13.84 13.18
C PHE A 3 8.78 -13.56 12.12
N TRP A 4 8.34 -12.31 12.04
CA TRP A 4 7.33 -11.89 11.08
C TRP A 4 7.78 -10.61 10.37
N ARG A 5 7.25 -10.39 9.17
CA ARG A 5 7.36 -9.12 8.44
C ARG A 5 6.16 -8.94 7.52
N TYR A 6 5.91 -7.69 7.13
CA TYR A 6 4.98 -7.40 6.04
C TYR A 6 5.55 -7.87 4.70
N GLN A 7 4.69 -8.48 3.88
CA GLN A 7 5.05 -8.99 2.56
C GLN A 7 3.88 -8.78 1.60
N ILE A 8 4.19 -8.31 0.39
CA ILE A 8 3.20 -8.29 -0.71
C ILE A 8 2.99 -9.72 -1.19
N ILE A 9 1.74 -10.17 -1.23
CA ILE A 9 1.33 -11.47 -1.77
C ILE A 9 0.32 -11.22 -2.89
N ASN A 10 0.45 -11.93 -4.00
CA ASN A 10 -0.61 -12.06 -4.99
C ASN A 10 -1.48 -13.27 -4.63
N THR A 11 -2.73 -13.05 -4.22
CA THR A 11 -3.69 -14.15 -3.98
C THR A 11 -4.64 -14.37 -5.16
N GLY A 12 -4.54 -13.56 -6.21
CA GLY A 12 -5.22 -13.73 -7.49
C GLY A 12 -4.43 -14.60 -8.46
N THR A 13 -4.73 -14.49 -9.75
CA THR A 13 -4.01 -15.19 -10.83
C THR A 13 -2.98 -14.27 -11.51
N THR A 14 -2.32 -14.78 -12.54
CA THR A 14 -1.43 -13.95 -13.39
C THR A 14 -2.23 -12.98 -14.25
N GLU A 15 -3.43 -13.36 -14.70
CA GLU A 15 -4.31 -12.55 -15.56
C GLU A 15 -5.17 -11.57 -14.77
N THR A 16 -5.57 -11.93 -13.54
CA THR A 16 -6.33 -11.10 -12.63
C THR A 16 -5.63 -11.09 -11.26
N PRO A 17 -4.56 -10.29 -11.10
CA PRO A 17 -3.83 -10.23 -9.86
C PRO A 17 -4.65 -9.55 -8.76
N PHE A 18 -4.45 -10.01 -7.52
CA PHE A 18 -4.92 -9.33 -6.32
C PHE A 18 -3.73 -9.19 -5.39
N TYR A 19 -3.19 -7.97 -5.28
CA TYR A 19 -2.08 -7.68 -4.40
C TYR A 19 -2.59 -7.20 -3.05
N GLY A 20 -2.02 -7.74 -1.98
CA GLY A 20 -2.26 -7.26 -0.62
C GLY A 20 -0.98 -7.29 0.20
N VAL A 21 -0.90 -6.45 1.22
CA VAL A 21 0.18 -6.52 2.24
C VAL A 21 -0.31 -7.36 3.40
N TYR A 22 0.41 -8.44 3.68
CA TYR A 22 0.07 -9.41 4.71
C TYR A 22 1.18 -9.47 5.77
N GLU A 23 0.82 -9.77 7.01
CA GLU A 23 1.79 -10.22 8.00
C GLU A 23 2.14 -11.67 7.68
N VAL A 24 3.42 -11.94 7.38
CA VAL A 24 3.89 -13.30 7.08
C VAL A 24 4.81 -13.77 8.18
N TYR A 25 4.54 -14.96 8.69
CA TYR A 25 5.25 -15.59 9.80
C TYR A 25 6.18 -16.67 9.29
N PHE A 26 7.44 -16.61 9.72
CA PHE A 26 8.51 -17.48 9.25
C PHE A 26 9.10 -18.33 10.36
N ASN A 27 9.50 -19.55 10.02
CA ASN A 27 10.34 -20.36 10.89
C ASN A 27 11.76 -19.78 10.87
N ASP A 28 12.21 -19.26 12.01
CA ASP A 28 13.50 -18.57 12.11
C ASP A 28 14.71 -19.47 11.81
N LYS A 29 14.58 -20.80 11.97
CA LYS A 29 15.67 -21.74 11.69
C LYS A 29 15.75 -22.15 10.21
N THR A 30 14.62 -22.19 9.52
CA THR A 30 14.55 -22.72 8.15
C THR A 30 14.21 -21.66 7.11
N GLY A 31 13.79 -20.47 7.54
CA GLY A 31 13.29 -19.41 6.67
C GLY A 31 11.96 -19.72 5.98
N LYS A 32 11.34 -20.87 6.26
CA LYS A 32 10.09 -21.28 5.60
C LYS A 32 8.89 -20.52 6.16
N ILE A 33 7.96 -20.19 5.27
CA ILE A 33 6.65 -19.61 5.64
C ILE A 33 5.87 -20.64 6.46
N ILE A 34 5.34 -20.19 7.59
CA ILE A 34 4.47 -20.97 8.47
C ILE A 34 3.00 -20.60 8.23
N SER A 35 2.71 -19.30 8.17
CA SER A 35 1.36 -18.74 8.02
C SER A 35 1.40 -17.27 7.58
N TRP A 36 0.23 -16.73 7.23
CA TRP A 36 0.01 -15.31 6.99
C TRP A 36 -1.42 -14.89 7.40
N THR A 37 -1.65 -13.59 7.64
CA THR A 37 -2.98 -13.06 8.00
C THR A 37 -4.01 -13.23 6.87
N GLN A 38 -5.29 -13.24 7.20
CA GLN A 38 -6.39 -13.30 6.21
C GLN A 38 -7.00 -11.93 5.90
N ASP A 39 -6.62 -10.91 6.66
CA ASP A 39 -7.10 -9.53 6.53
C ASP A 39 -5.94 -8.65 6.01
N PRO A 40 -5.68 -8.66 4.69
CA PRO A 40 -4.65 -7.81 4.12
C PRO A 40 -5.08 -6.35 4.11
N VAL A 41 -4.08 -5.47 4.08
CA VAL A 41 -4.29 -4.16 3.44
C VAL A 41 -4.46 -4.43 1.95
N ALA A 42 -5.71 -4.39 1.48
CA ALA A 42 -6.07 -4.61 0.09
C ALA A 42 -5.50 -3.49 -0.78
N LEU A 43 -4.84 -3.87 -1.88
CA LEU A 43 -4.24 -2.96 -2.84
C LEU A 43 -4.87 -3.22 -4.21
N ASP A 44 -6.19 -3.05 -4.27
CA ASP A 44 -6.97 -3.24 -5.49
C ASP A 44 -6.51 -2.29 -6.60
N ASN A 45 -6.64 -2.74 -7.86
CA ASN A 45 -6.38 -1.99 -9.10
C ASN A 45 -4.92 -1.82 -9.58
N TYR A 46 -3.94 -2.53 -9.01
CA TYR A 46 -2.56 -2.51 -9.54
C TYR A 46 -2.32 -3.64 -10.54
N GLY A 47 -1.75 -3.31 -11.71
CA GLY A 47 -1.41 -4.30 -12.75
C GLY A 47 -0.17 -5.12 -12.42
N ASN A 48 0.72 -4.59 -11.56
CA ASN A 48 1.93 -5.26 -11.09
C ASN A 48 2.46 -4.62 -9.78
N THR A 49 3.46 -5.26 -9.17
CA THR A 49 4.03 -4.79 -7.90
C THR A 49 4.87 -3.51 -8.01
N GLU A 50 5.32 -3.13 -9.21
CA GLU A 50 6.15 -1.93 -9.41
C GLU A 50 5.30 -0.66 -9.40
N GLU A 51 4.14 -0.67 -10.06
CA GLU A 51 3.13 0.40 -9.98
C GLU A 51 2.75 0.68 -8.52
N LEU A 52 2.47 -0.38 -7.77
CA LEU A 52 2.19 -0.31 -6.35
C LEU A 52 3.32 0.36 -5.56
N ARG A 53 4.58 -0.06 -5.78
CA ARG A 53 5.73 0.53 -5.08
C ARG A 53 5.87 2.02 -5.37
N ASN A 54 5.76 2.39 -6.65
CA ASN A 54 5.88 3.79 -7.07
C ASN A 54 4.80 4.67 -6.42
N ASP A 55 3.55 4.20 -6.34
CA ASP A 55 2.49 4.99 -5.72
C ASP A 55 2.61 5.04 -4.19
N LEU A 56 3.03 3.95 -3.54
CA LEU A 56 3.34 3.99 -2.10
C LEU A 56 4.49 4.94 -1.77
N GLU A 57 5.54 5.00 -2.61
CA GLU A 57 6.63 5.96 -2.45
C GLU A 57 6.17 7.40 -2.63
N LYS A 58 5.29 7.68 -3.60
CA LYS A 58 4.66 9.00 -3.76
C LYS A 58 3.82 9.37 -2.55
N ILE A 59 2.91 8.50 -2.11
CA ILE A 59 2.06 8.73 -0.94
C ILE A 59 2.92 9.02 0.29
N LEU A 60 3.93 8.19 0.56
CA LEU A 60 4.83 8.40 1.70
C LEU A 60 5.64 9.70 1.57
N SER A 61 6.09 10.03 0.37
CA SER A 61 6.77 11.30 0.09
C SER A 61 5.85 12.50 0.38
N ASP A 62 4.61 12.44 -0.09
CA ASP A 62 3.66 13.55 0.03
C ASP A 62 3.20 13.75 1.47
N ILE A 63 2.91 12.67 2.20
CA ILE A 63 2.61 12.72 3.65
C ILE A 63 3.76 13.38 4.44
N LYS A 64 5.01 13.14 4.02
CA LYS A 64 6.19 13.71 4.71
C LYS A 64 6.46 15.17 4.37
N LYS A 65 6.09 15.62 3.16
CA LYS A 65 6.52 16.91 2.61
C LYS A 65 5.40 17.95 2.57
N GLN A 66 4.16 17.52 2.40
CA GLN A 66 3.04 18.40 2.17
C GLN A 66 2.27 18.66 3.47
N PRO A 67 1.77 19.89 3.69
CA PRO A 67 0.80 20.14 4.74
C PRO A 67 -0.52 19.40 4.43
N VAL A 68 -1.24 19.03 5.47
CA VAL A 68 -2.62 18.55 5.34
C VAL A 68 -3.51 19.75 5.02
N LEU A 69 -4.27 19.68 3.94
CA LEU A 69 -5.19 20.74 3.51
C LEU A 69 -6.63 20.37 3.90
N PHE A 70 -7.43 21.37 4.25
CA PHE A 70 -8.87 21.19 4.37
C PHE A 70 -9.53 21.37 3.01
N GLU A 71 -10.50 20.52 2.68
CA GLU A 71 -11.23 20.60 1.41
C GLU A 71 -11.86 21.98 1.18
N SER A 72 -12.39 22.59 2.24
CA SER A 72 -12.97 23.95 2.19
C SER A 72 -11.96 25.05 1.84
N GLU A 73 -10.66 24.85 2.11
CA GLU A 73 -9.62 25.82 1.74
C GLU A 73 -9.31 25.73 0.24
N LEU A 74 -9.36 24.52 -0.33
CA LEU A 74 -9.16 24.29 -1.77
C LEU A 74 -10.26 24.93 -2.61
N GLU A 75 -11.53 24.78 -2.19
CA GLU A 75 -12.68 25.37 -2.89
C GLU A 75 -12.59 26.90 -2.93
N GLN A 76 -12.20 27.53 -1.82
CA GLN A 76 -12.05 28.99 -1.73
C GLN A 76 -10.93 29.53 -2.63
N ASP A 77 -9.83 28.79 -2.79
CA ASP A 77 -8.73 29.23 -3.65
C ASP A 77 -9.08 29.08 -5.14
N LEU A 78 -9.85 28.07 -5.52
CA LEU A 78 -10.39 27.91 -6.88
C LEU A 78 -11.40 28.99 -7.26
N GLU A 79 -12.21 29.47 -6.31
CA GLU A 79 -13.16 30.57 -6.55
C GLU A 79 -12.46 31.92 -6.75
N LYS A 80 -11.31 32.16 -6.11
CA LYS A 80 -10.55 33.42 -6.25
C LYS A 80 -9.87 33.58 -7.61
N ASP A 81 -9.43 32.47 -8.23
CA ASP A 81 -8.77 32.49 -9.55
C ASP A 81 -9.76 32.69 -10.72
N ASN A 82 -11.07 32.61 -10.46
CA ASN A 82 -12.13 32.81 -11.45
C ASN A 82 -12.72 34.25 -11.44
N ILE A 83 -12.03 35.21 -10.81
CA ILE A 83 -12.43 36.64 -10.72
C ILE A 83 -11.44 37.53 -11.48
#